data_AF-A0A0R3PAK4-F1
#
_entry.id   AF-A0A0R3PAK4-F1
#
_cell.length_a   1.000
_cell.length_b   1.000
_cell.length_c   1.000
_cell.angle_alpha   90.00
_cell.angle_beta   90.00
_cell.angle_gamma   90.00
#
_symmetry.space_group_name_H-M   'P 1'
#
loop_
_entity.id
_entity.type
_entity.pdbx_description
1 polymer ?
#
loop_
_entity_poly.entity_id
_entity_poly.type
_entity_poly.pdbx_seq_one_letter_code
_entity_poly.pdbx_strand_id
1 'polypeptide(L)'
;MTVPNHMFDLVRAYKSLETEKSALQTALDSVVSEGTKNPESSTSHETFESNLKMAIATLTRENSKKEAAFLSDKKILLNENASLKEQLKKASENLTNVENTVKIQQLKLQEIEIDREKEILDHGKVVAEMQTRYAKEHQLLEAGTKEIATLSKKINQKDEIIKLLKTREAELLSQVSTLHKEIKELTEKACNMPTIQILKDEMANLKVDHERELIDAVMKTRNTTQLEEQNRASTMIAELEEKTLHLLQTIARSEEARNDVYEAFLQSQSEKAALSDELCKLYDNQNFESTHDVVDRLKSAIADVREKQPEFDVFTLIGPDPDNVRLQLELTKLRDDYEQCKSRLEAVSTSNTQFSVSSEVLNEESFRDAVEQFQIKIQNLVATHAKDKAVYEKASRDLHARISELEQREGQRVTEMRREMNNRISEMEVEMQKQRSRTIDVVAEKERELEAARSVLLSLRHEQMSAPADPSQTGKISSRKISSEHQNYSDRRYSIRSRKSVDALSVNNVDAGSDKLALLSTGGEMEYLRNIFIQFIQSNSSSAKRNILRAMGMALKLSVNEMKALDNK
;
A
#
# COMPACT_ATOMS: atom_id res chain seq x y z
N MET A 1 45.71 61.66 -58.82
CA MET A 1 45.71 62.82 -59.73
C MET A 1 46.94 62.71 -60.63
N THR A 2 46.76 62.46 -61.92
CA THR A 2 47.82 62.47 -62.93
C THR A 2 47.74 63.76 -63.72
N VAL A 3 48.86 64.49 -63.85
CA VAL A 3 48.93 65.74 -64.61
C VAL A 3 48.98 65.41 -66.12
N PRO A 4 48.27 66.12 -67.01
CA PRO A 4 48.24 65.77 -68.43
C PRO A 4 49.57 66.06 -69.14
N ASN A 5 50.20 65.02 -69.71
CA ASN A 5 51.44 65.16 -70.51
C ASN A 5 51.31 66.14 -71.69
N HIS A 6 50.10 66.32 -72.23
CA HIS A 6 49.80 67.25 -73.32
C HIS A 6 50.41 68.65 -73.16
N MET A 7 50.57 69.20 -71.95
CA MET A 7 51.19 70.52 -71.80
C MET A 7 52.68 70.51 -72.19
N PHE A 8 53.42 69.44 -71.85
CA PHE A 8 54.81 69.27 -72.25
C PHE A 8 54.95 69.01 -73.75
N ASP A 9 54.03 68.26 -74.34
CA ASP A 9 54.03 67.97 -75.78
C ASP A 9 53.69 69.23 -76.60
N LEU A 10 52.73 70.04 -76.14
CA LEU A 10 52.38 71.32 -76.76
C LEU A 10 53.55 72.31 -76.72
N VAL A 11 54.25 72.41 -75.57
CA VAL A 11 55.46 73.26 -75.43
C VAL A 11 56.61 72.74 -76.29
N ARG A 12 56.75 71.42 -76.46
CA ARG A 12 57.76 70.82 -77.35
C ARG A 12 57.47 71.13 -78.83
N ALA A 13 56.21 71.00 -79.25
CA ALA A 13 55.77 71.37 -80.59
C ALA A 13 56.01 72.85 -80.88
N TYR A 14 55.68 73.75 -79.94
CA TYR A 14 55.89 75.19 -80.09
C TYR A 14 57.38 75.55 -80.23
N LYS A 15 58.27 74.91 -79.45
CA LYS A 15 59.72 75.08 -79.60
C LYS A 15 60.24 74.58 -80.95
N SER A 16 59.73 73.45 -81.44
CA SER A 16 60.07 72.93 -82.77
C SER A 16 59.67 73.90 -83.88
N LEU A 17 58.47 74.51 -83.76
CA LEU A 17 57.97 75.49 -84.72
C LEU A 17 58.84 76.76 -84.76
N GLU A 18 59.28 77.25 -83.59
CA GLU A 18 60.14 78.43 -83.51
C GLU A 18 61.55 78.16 -84.08
N THR A 19 62.08 76.94 -83.93
CA THR A 19 63.33 76.55 -84.62
C THR A 19 63.15 76.39 -86.13
N GLU A 20 62.03 75.85 -86.61
CA GLU A 20 61.74 75.71 -88.04
C GLU A 20 61.54 77.09 -88.70
N LYS A 21 60.83 78.00 -88.03
CA LYS A 21 60.71 79.43 -88.38
C LYS A 21 62.06 80.15 -88.41
N SER A 22 62.94 79.90 -87.44
CA SER A 22 64.28 80.49 -87.41
C SER A 22 65.16 80.00 -88.57
N ALA A 23 65.05 78.71 -88.93
CA ALA A 23 65.73 78.15 -90.10
C ALA A 23 65.17 78.72 -91.42
N LEU A 24 63.86 78.89 -91.53
CA LEU A 24 63.21 79.51 -92.69
C LEU A 24 63.57 81.00 -92.84
N GLN A 25 63.67 81.75 -91.74
CA GLN A 25 64.18 83.13 -91.77
C GLN A 25 65.63 83.17 -92.26
N THR A 26 66.49 82.28 -91.74
CA THR A 26 67.90 82.17 -92.17
C THR A 26 68.02 81.85 -93.67
N ALA A 27 67.15 80.96 -94.19
CA ALA A 27 67.11 80.63 -95.61
C ALA A 27 66.58 81.79 -96.46
N LEU A 28 65.57 82.52 -95.99
CA LEU A 28 65.03 83.71 -96.66
C LEU A 28 66.07 84.83 -96.75
N ASP A 29 66.76 85.11 -95.64
CA ASP A 29 67.83 86.13 -95.58
C ASP A 29 68.99 85.76 -96.52
N SER A 30 69.32 84.46 -96.64
CA SER A 30 70.30 83.97 -97.60
C SER A 30 69.89 84.25 -99.05
N VAL A 31 68.63 83.97 -99.42
CA VAL A 31 68.11 84.22 -100.79
C VAL A 31 68.03 85.72 -101.10
N VAL A 32 67.69 86.55 -100.11
CA VAL A 32 67.72 88.02 -100.26
C VAL A 32 69.15 88.55 -100.45
N SER A 33 70.17 87.89 -99.88
CA SER A 33 71.57 88.35 -99.98
C SER A 33 72.22 88.15 -101.36
N GLU A 34 71.76 87.19 -102.17
CA GLU A 34 72.28 86.98 -103.54
C GLU A 34 71.68 87.97 -104.57
N GLY A 35 70.60 88.68 -104.20
CA GLY A 35 69.80 89.52 -105.09
C GLY A 35 70.41 90.86 -105.53
N THR A 36 71.74 91.04 -105.56
CA THR A 36 72.34 92.33 -105.99
C THR A 36 73.76 92.24 -106.59
N LYS A 37 73.90 91.70 -107.81
CA LYS A 37 74.88 92.19 -108.81
C LYS A 37 74.58 91.75 -110.25
N ASN A 38 75.12 92.55 -111.18
CA ASN A 38 74.75 92.65 -112.60
C ASN A 38 75.26 91.48 -113.49
N PRO A 39 74.86 91.42 -114.78
CA PRO A 39 74.64 90.15 -115.51
C PRO A 39 75.85 89.66 -116.35
N GLU A 40 75.54 88.83 -117.36
CA GLU A 40 76.41 88.22 -118.39
C GLU A 40 76.97 86.80 -118.11
N SER A 41 76.07 85.79 -118.18
CA SER A 41 76.34 84.57 -118.97
C SER A 41 75.06 83.78 -119.25
N SER A 42 74.58 83.79 -120.49
CA SER A 42 73.37 83.06 -120.92
C SER A 42 73.63 81.57 -121.11
N THR A 43 73.79 80.82 -120.01
CA THR A 43 73.88 79.34 -120.02
C THR A 43 73.51 78.65 -118.71
N SER A 44 73.20 79.40 -117.64
CA SER A 44 72.83 78.88 -116.31
C SER A 44 71.34 79.03 -115.95
N HIS A 45 70.54 79.66 -116.80
CA HIS A 45 69.15 80.00 -116.46
C HIS A 45 68.24 78.76 -116.39
N GLU A 46 68.44 77.78 -117.27
CA GLU A 46 67.68 76.52 -117.24
C GLU A 46 67.97 75.69 -115.99
N THR A 47 69.22 75.66 -115.50
CA THR A 47 69.57 74.91 -114.29
C THR A 47 69.03 75.58 -113.03
N PHE A 48 69.05 76.92 -112.96
CA PHE A 48 68.43 77.65 -111.86
C PHE A 48 66.89 77.50 -111.85
N GLU A 49 66.25 77.62 -113.01
CA GLU A 49 64.79 77.45 -113.14
C GLU A 49 64.35 75.99 -112.88
N SER A 50 65.15 75.01 -113.30
CA SER A 50 64.95 73.59 -112.98
C SER A 50 65.08 73.32 -111.48
N ASN A 51 66.12 73.86 -110.84
CA ASN A 51 66.32 73.76 -109.39
C ASN A 51 65.16 74.41 -108.62
N LEU A 52 64.67 75.58 -109.06
CA LEU A 52 63.52 76.25 -108.45
C LEU A 52 62.23 75.44 -108.62
N LYS A 53 61.96 74.88 -109.82
CA LYS A 53 60.82 73.98 -110.06
C LYS A 53 60.91 72.72 -109.19
N MET A 54 62.10 72.16 -109.02
CA MET A 54 62.35 71.00 -108.17
C MET A 54 62.21 71.32 -106.68
N ALA A 55 62.62 72.50 -106.23
CA ALA A 55 62.38 72.99 -104.87
C ALA A 55 60.89 73.23 -104.60
N ILE A 56 60.16 73.87 -105.52
CA ILE A 56 58.70 74.07 -105.43
C ILE A 56 57.96 72.72 -105.43
N ALA A 57 58.34 71.77 -106.28
CA ALA A 57 57.78 70.42 -106.28
C ALA A 57 58.06 69.67 -104.96
N THR A 58 59.25 69.86 -104.38
CA THR A 58 59.63 69.26 -103.09
C THR A 58 58.84 69.88 -101.94
N LEU A 59 58.76 71.20 -101.86
CA LEU A 59 57.93 71.93 -100.88
C LEU A 59 56.44 71.59 -101.02
N THR A 60 55.92 71.46 -102.24
CA THR A 60 54.52 71.05 -102.48
C THR A 60 54.29 69.63 -101.95
N ARG A 61 55.21 68.70 -102.24
CA ARG A 61 55.13 67.30 -101.79
C ARG A 61 55.29 67.17 -100.28
N GLU A 62 56.15 67.97 -99.66
CA GLU A 62 56.31 68.01 -98.21
C GLU A 62 55.10 68.66 -97.53
N ASN A 63 54.56 69.74 -98.08
CA ASN A 63 53.36 70.39 -97.56
C ASN A 63 52.14 69.45 -97.64
N SER A 64 51.91 68.79 -98.78
CA SER A 64 50.87 67.75 -98.88
C SER A 64 51.12 66.57 -97.94
N LYS A 65 52.37 66.23 -97.61
CA LYS A 65 52.70 65.20 -96.60
C LYS A 65 52.40 65.69 -95.18
N LYS A 66 52.75 66.93 -94.84
CA LYS A 66 52.45 67.60 -93.56
C LYS A 66 50.93 67.76 -93.36
N GLU A 67 50.21 68.15 -94.41
CA GLU A 67 48.74 68.24 -94.42
C GLU A 67 48.07 66.87 -94.30
N ALA A 68 48.52 65.86 -95.04
CA ALA A 68 48.01 64.49 -94.91
C ALA A 68 48.27 63.90 -93.51
N ALA A 69 49.42 64.18 -92.90
CA ALA A 69 49.72 63.83 -91.51
C ALA A 69 48.78 64.55 -90.54
N PHE A 70 48.62 65.87 -90.67
CA PHE A 70 47.68 66.66 -89.84
C PHE A 70 46.23 66.18 -89.96
N LEU A 71 45.77 65.81 -91.17
CA LEU A 71 44.43 65.23 -91.38
C LEU A 71 44.31 63.83 -90.76
N SER A 72 45.37 63.03 -90.77
CA SER A 72 45.45 61.74 -90.06
C SER A 72 45.36 61.94 -88.54
N ASP A 73 46.19 62.81 -87.97
CA ASP A 73 46.25 63.08 -86.53
C ASP A 73 44.94 63.69 -86.03
N LYS A 74 44.34 64.61 -86.79
CA LYS A 74 43.01 65.15 -86.53
C LYS A 74 41.94 64.05 -86.51
N LYS A 75 42.02 63.05 -87.40
CA LYS A 75 41.11 61.90 -87.41
C LYS A 75 41.35 60.96 -86.21
N ILE A 76 42.60 60.73 -85.83
CA ILE A 76 42.97 59.94 -84.64
C ILE A 76 42.42 60.61 -83.38
N LEU A 77 42.69 61.91 -83.19
CA LEU A 77 42.21 62.69 -82.04
C LEU A 77 40.68 62.77 -81.96
N LEU A 78 39.98 62.87 -83.10
CA LEU A 78 38.51 62.81 -83.12
C LEU A 78 37.98 61.44 -82.71
N ASN A 79 38.60 60.35 -83.19
CA ASN A 79 38.24 58.99 -82.80
C ASN A 79 38.53 58.71 -81.31
N GLU A 80 39.67 59.17 -80.80
CA GLU A 80 40.03 59.08 -79.39
C GLU A 80 39.06 59.87 -78.50
N ASN A 81 38.74 61.11 -78.88
CA ASN A 81 37.78 61.95 -78.16
C ASN A 81 36.37 61.32 -78.16
N ALA A 82 35.96 60.66 -79.24
CA ALA A 82 34.73 59.89 -79.29
C ALA A 82 34.77 58.65 -78.36
N SER A 83 35.87 57.89 -78.38
CA SER A 83 36.04 56.73 -77.48
C SER A 83 36.06 57.15 -76.01
N LEU A 84 36.76 58.23 -75.65
CA LEU A 84 36.80 58.76 -74.28
C LEU A 84 35.41 59.24 -73.82
N LYS A 85 34.61 59.85 -74.71
CA LYS A 85 33.20 60.21 -74.41
C LYS A 85 32.33 58.97 -74.18
N GLU A 86 32.52 57.91 -74.97
CA GLU A 86 31.79 56.65 -74.80
C GLU A 86 32.20 55.94 -73.49
N GLN A 87 33.49 55.93 -73.16
CA GLN A 87 34.01 55.40 -71.89
C GLN A 87 33.48 56.19 -70.69
N LEU A 88 33.44 57.53 -70.77
CA LEU A 88 32.90 58.39 -69.71
C LEU A 88 31.39 58.19 -69.54
N LYS A 89 30.64 58.04 -70.65
CA LYS A 89 29.21 57.66 -70.61
C LYS A 89 28.99 56.31 -69.93
N LYS A 90 29.75 55.28 -70.32
CA LYS A 90 29.70 53.94 -69.71
C LYS A 90 30.09 53.97 -68.22
N ALA A 91 31.08 54.78 -67.83
CA ALA A 91 31.49 54.96 -66.45
C ALA A 91 30.38 55.66 -65.62
N SER A 92 29.70 56.65 -66.19
CA SER A 92 28.55 57.32 -65.56
C SER A 92 27.36 56.37 -65.39
N GLU A 93 27.02 55.60 -66.42
CA GLU A 93 25.97 54.58 -66.37
C GLU A 93 26.28 53.52 -65.29
N ASN A 94 27.52 53.01 -65.27
CA ASN A 94 27.98 52.09 -64.23
C ASN A 94 27.93 52.71 -62.83
N LEU A 95 28.28 53.98 -62.65
CA LEU A 95 28.18 54.68 -61.37
C LEU A 95 26.72 54.74 -60.89
N THR A 96 25.77 55.11 -61.76
CA THR A 96 24.34 55.13 -61.41
C THR A 96 23.79 53.74 -61.08
N ASN A 97 24.28 52.68 -61.76
CA ASN A 97 23.92 51.30 -61.44
C ASN A 97 24.46 50.86 -60.07
N VAL A 98 25.69 51.27 -59.72
CA VAL A 98 26.29 51.01 -58.39
C VAL A 98 25.54 51.79 -57.31
N GLU A 99 25.24 53.07 -57.50
CA GLU A 99 24.44 53.86 -56.57
C GLU A 99 23.06 53.24 -56.30
N ASN A 100 22.36 52.79 -57.35
CA ASN A 100 21.06 52.13 -57.21
C ASN A 100 21.20 50.80 -56.46
N THR A 101 22.26 50.04 -56.71
CA THR A 101 22.58 48.81 -55.97
C THR A 101 22.84 49.09 -54.49
N VAL A 102 23.60 50.14 -54.17
CA VAL A 102 23.87 50.59 -52.79
C VAL A 102 22.58 51.03 -52.09
N LYS A 103 21.71 51.81 -52.75
CA LYS A 103 20.39 52.21 -52.20
C LYS A 103 19.51 50.99 -51.90
N ILE A 104 19.49 49.99 -52.79
CA ILE A 104 18.77 48.72 -52.57
C ILE A 104 19.36 47.92 -51.39
N GLN A 105 20.68 47.90 -51.24
CA GLN A 105 21.34 47.25 -50.09
C GLN A 105 21.07 47.97 -48.78
N GLN A 106 21.07 49.31 -48.77
CA GLN A 106 20.73 50.12 -47.59
C GLN A 106 19.29 49.88 -47.11
N LEU A 107 18.32 49.84 -48.02
CA LEU A 107 16.92 49.53 -47.68
C LEU A 107 16.78 48.11 -47.09
N LYS A 108 17.48 47.12 -47.65
CA LYS A 108 17.48 45.74 -47.12
C LYS A 108 18.13 45.64 -45.74
N LEU A 109 19.16 46.43 -45.45
CA LEU A 109 19.75 46.49 -44.12
C LEU A 109 18.76 47.07 -43.10
N GLN A 110 18.05 48.15 -43.45
CA GLN A 110 17.00 48.73 -42.60
C GLN A 110 15.83 47.77 -42.36
N GLU A 111 15.42 47.01 -43.38
CA GLU A 111 14.39 45.96 -43.25
C GLU A 111 14.82 44.86 -42.27
N ILE A 112 16.08 44.38 -42.37
CA ILE A 112 16.67 43.39 -41.45
C ILE A 112 16.82 43.96 -40.04
N GLU A 113 17.15 45.23 -39.87
CA GLU A 113 17.23 45.89 -38.56
C GLU A 113 15.85 45.95 -37.88
N ILE A 114 14.80 46.33 -38.62
CA ILE A 114 13.41 46.39 -38.12
C ILE A 114 12.89 44.99 -37.73
N ASP A 115 13.10 43.97 -38.57
CA ASP A 115 12.68 42.61 -38.23
C ASP A 115 13.47 42.04 -37.05
N ARG A 116 14.75 42.39 -36.90
CA ARG A 116 15.56 42.00 -35.73
C ARG A 116 15.10 42.70 -34.44
N GLU A 117 14.74 43.98 -34.47
CA GLU A 117 14.17 44.66 -33.30
C GLU A 117 12.84 44.01 -32.89
N LYS A 118 11.99 43.66 -33.87
CA LYS A 118 10.73 42.94 -33.64
C LYS A 118 10.95 41.54 -33.07
N GLU A 119 11.91 40.78 -33.58
CA GLU A 119 12.33 39.48 -33.04
C GLU A 119 12.81 39.62 -31.58
N ILE A 120 13.61 40.63 -31.26
CA ILE A 120 14.08 40.90 -29.89
C ILE A 120 12.90 41.24 -28.96
N LEU A 121 11.92 42.03 -29.43
CA LEU A 121 10.71 42.35 -28.67
C LEU A 121 9.82 41.13 -28.45
N ASP A 122 9.67 40.25 -29.44
CA ASP A 122 8.87 39.02 -29.31
C ASP A 122 9.57 37.98 -28.40
N HIS A 123 10.89 37.83 -28.48
CA HIS A 123 11.67 37.06 -27.50
C HIS A 123 11.52 37.63 -26.08
N GLY A 124 11.52 38.95 -25.91
CA GLY A 124 11.26 39.62 -24.63
C GLY A 124 9.89 39.26 -24.03
N LYS A 125 8.84 39.22 -24.86
CA LYS A 125 7.49 38.78 -24.44
C LYS A 125 7.49 37.32 -23.99
N VAL A 126 8.12 36.42 -24.75
CA VAL A 126 8.20 34.99 -24.42
C VAL A 126 8.94 34.76 -23.09
N VAL A 127 10.04 35.47 -22.84
CA VAL A 127 10.77 35.39 -21.57
C VAL A 127 9.92 35.91 -20.40
N ALA A 128 9.22 37.04 -20.56
CA ALA A 128 8.33 37.57 -19.53
C ALA A 128 7.13 36.64 -19.24
N GLU A 129 6.57 35.99 -20.25
CA GLU A 129 5.51 35.00 -20.06
C GLU A 129 6.05 33.74 -19.36
N MET A 130 7.22 33.25 -19.75
CA MET A 130 7.87 32.10 -19.10
C MET A 130 8.16 32.37 -17.62
N GLN A 131 8.69 33.55 -17.28
CA GLN A 131 8.87 33.99 -15.88
C GLN A 131 7.54 34.05 -15.12
N THR A 132 6.48 34.55 -15.77
CA THR A 132 5.13 34.62 -15.18
C THR A 132 4.52 33.23 -14.96
N ARG A 133 4.76 32.27 -15.86
CA ARG A 133 4.35 30.86 -15.72
C ARG A 133 5.10 30.19 -14.57
N TYR A 134 6.43 30.32 -14.54
CA TYR A 134 7.28 29.77 -13.47
C TYR A 134 6.89 30.31 -12.08
N ALA A 135 6.63 31.62 -11.94
CA ALA A 135 6.19 32.20 -10.68
C ALA A 135 4.84 31.64 -10.19
N LYS A 136 3.89 31.39 -11.10
CA LYS A 136 2.59 30.75 -10.79
C LYS A 136 2.77 29.27 -10.41
N GLU A 137 3.61 28.54 -11.14
CA GLU A 137 3.93 27.15 -10.88
C GLU A 137 4.58 26.95 -9.50
N HIS A 138 5.54 27.82 -9.13
CA HIS A 138 6.15 27.83 -7.80
C HIS A 138 5.12 28.10 -6.68
N GLN A 139 4.19 29.04 -6.89
CA GLN A 139 3.11 29.31 -5.93
C GLN A 139 2.15 28.13 -5.77
N LEU A 140 1.81 27.43 -6.87
CA LEU A 140 1.00 26.22 -6.84
C LEU A 140 1.72 25.05 -6.14
N LEU A 141 3.02 24.88 -6.40
CA LEU A 141 3.86 23.87 -5.74
C LEU A 141 3.96 24.12 -4.22
N GLU A 142 4.14 25.37 -3.81
CA GLU A 142 4.09 25.76 -2.39
C GLU A 142 2.73 25.49 -1.76
N ALA A 143 1.63 25.81 -2.46
CA ALA A 143 0.27 25.58 -1.96
C ALA A 143 -0.01 24.07 -1.80
N GLY A 144 0.33 23.25 -2.79
CA GLY A 144 0.21 21.80 -2.72
C GLY A 144 1.08 21.19 -1.62
N THR A 145 2.31 21.69 -1.44
CA THR A 145 3.20 21.25 -0.34
C THR A 145 2.61 21.56 1.04
N LYS A 146 1.99 22.75 1.20
CA LYS A 146 1.29 23.14 2.43
C LYS A 146 0.05 22.25 2.66
N GLU A 147 -0.73 21.95 1.62
CA GLU A 147 -1.87 21.04 1.73
C GLU A 147 -1.44 19.62 2.14
N ILE A 148 -0.45 19.04 1.45
CA ILE A 148 0.15 17.73 1.76
C ILE A 148 0.57 17.68 3.23
N ALA A 149 1.28 18.68 3.74
CA ALA A 149 1.67 18.74 5.15
C ALA A 149 0.46 18.72 6.12
N THR A 150 -0.65 19.40 5.79
CA THR A 150 -1.87 19.33 6.61
C THR A 150 -2.58 17.98 6.51
N LEU A 151 -2.55 17.32 5.35
CA LEU A 151 -3.13 15.99 5.15
C LEU A 151 -2.32 14.92 5.88
N SER A 152 -0.99 14.94 5.79
CA SER A 152 -0.10 14.07 6.58
C SER A 152 -0.33 14.24 8.08
N LYS A 153 -0.50 15.48 8.57
CA LYS A 153 -0.85 15.72 9.99
C LYS A 153 -2.20 15.11 10.37
N LYS A 154 -3.22 15.20 9.51
CA LYS A 154 -4.54 14.58 9.72
C LYS A 154 -4.50 13.05 9.65
N ILE A 155 -3.63 12.46 8.82
CA ILE A 155 -3.40 11.02 8.74
C ILE A 155 -2.79 10.53 10.05
N ASN A 156 -1.67 11.11 10.48
CA ASN A 156 -1.01 10.75 11.75
C ASN A 156 -1.96 10.87 12.95
N GLN A 157 -2.81 11.91 12.99
CA GLN A 157 -3.85 12.06 14.02
C GLN A 157 -4.89 10.92 14.00
N LYS A 158 -5.29 10.43 12.82
CA LYS A 158 -6.16 9.25 12.70
C LYS A 158 -5.45 7.97 13.09
N ASP A 159 -4.17 7.82 12.79
CA ASP A 159 -3.40 6.63 13.16
C ASP A 159 -3.23 6.51 14.68
N GLU A 160 -3.01 7.62 15.40
CA GLU A 160 -3.04 7.60 16.88
C GLU A 160 -4.44 7.23 17.42
N ILE A 161 -5.53 7.72 16.82
CA ILE A 161 -6.89 7.32 17.19
C ILE A 161 -7.11 5.82 16.93
N ILE A 162 -6.61 5.28 15.81
CA ILE A 162 -6.70 3.85 15.48
C ILE A 162 -5.89 3.00 16.48
N LYS A 163 -4.72 3.46 16.94
CA LYS A 163 -3.97 2.79 18.02
C LYS A 163 -4.77 2.75 19.32
N LEU A 164 -5.33 3.89 19.75
CA LEU A 164 -6.15 3.99 20.97
C LEU A 164 -7.41 3.12 20.91
N LEU A 165 -8.05 3.00 19.74
CA LEU A 165 -9.17 2.11 19.53
C LEU A 165 -8.75 0.63 19.60
N LYS A 166 -7.60 0.26 19.02
CA LYS A 166 -7.05 -1.10 19.10
C LYS A 166 -6.63 -1.52 20.52
N THR A 167 -6.05 -0.62 21.31
CA THR A 167 -5.76 -0.91 22.72
C THR A 167 -7.05 -1.10 23.50
N ARG A 168 -8.07 -0.27 23.25
CA ARG A 168 -9.39 -0.42 23.89
C ARG A 168 -10.14 -1.69 23.46
N GLU A 169 -10.00 -2.11 22.21
CA GLU A 169 -10.51 -3.39 21.70
C GLU A 169 -9.85 -4.58 22.45
N ALA A 170 -8.53 -4.56 22.60
CA ALA A 170 -7.80 -5.59 23.36
C ALA A 170 -8.18 -5.63 24.86
N GLU A 171 -8.38 -4.47 25.51
CA GLU A 171 -8.92 -4.38 26.87
C GLU A 171 -10.30 -5.05 26.99
N LEU A 172 -11.21 -4.75 26.05
CA LEU A 172 -12.58 -5.30 26.06
C LEU A 172 -12.59 -6.79 25.77
N LEU A 173 -11.75 -7.29 24.86
CA LEU A 173 -11.59 -8.73 24.61
C LEU A 173 -11.05 -9.46 25.86
N SER A 174 -10.13 -8.84 26.60
CA SER A 174 -9.65 -9.36 27.88
C SER A 174 -10.77 -9.44 28.92
N GLN A 175 -11.57 -8.38 29.07
CA GLN A 175 -12.73 -8.35 29.99
C GLN A 175 -13.82 -9.38 29.62
N VAL A 176 -14.09 -9.59 28.33
CA VAL A 176 -15.01 -10.63 27.86
C VAL A 176 -14.44 -12.03 28.17
N SER A 177 -13.12 -12.22 28.05
CA SER A 177 -12.46 -13.48 28.40
C SER A 177 -12.53 -13.80 29.89
N THR A 178 -12.30 -12.82 30.77
CA THR A 178 -12.42 -13.01 32.23
C THR A 178 -13.86 -13.29 32.64
N LEU A 179 -14.83 -12.51 32.13
CA LEU A 179 -16.26 -12.75 32.40
C LEU A 179 -16.73 -14.12 31.86
N HIS A 180 -16.23 -14.57 30.70
CA HIS A 180 -16.54 -15.90 30.19
C HIS A 180 -15.96 -17.02 31.09
N LYS A 181 -14.75 -16.83 31.64
CA LYS A 181 -14.15 -17.74 32.62
C LYS A 181 -14.96 -17.78 33.92
N GLU A 182 -15.38 -16.63 34.45
CA GLU A 182 -16.25 -16.52 35.63
C GLU A 182 -17.60 -17.20 35.41
N ILE A 183 -18.26 -16.95 34.27
CA ILE A 183 -19.51 -17.62 33.88
C ILE A 183 -19.31 -19.14 33.79
N LYS A 184 -18.20 -19.62 33.23
CA LYS A 184 -17.89 -21.05 33.16
C LYS A 184 -17.72 -21.65 34.56
N GLU A 185 -16.93 -21.01 35.43
CA GLU A 185 -16.73 -21.46 36.81
C GLU A 185 -18.03 -21.45 37.63
N LEU A 186 -18.90 -20.45 37.43
CA LEU A 186 -20.22 -20.40 38.09
C LEU A 186 -21.15 -21.48 37.54
N THR A 187 -21.10 -21.78 36.25
CA THR A 187 -21.88 -22.85 35.62
C THR A 187 -21.41 -24.22 36.13
N GLU A 188 -20.11 -24.45 36.22
CA GLU A 188 -19.52 -25.68 36.76
C GLU A 188 -19.88 -25.87 38.25
N LYS A 189 -19.80 -24.79 39.06
CA LYS A 189 -20.30 -24.78 40.45
C LYS A 189 -21.80 -25.09 40.52
N ALA A 190 -22.62 -24.54 39.63
CA ALA A 190 -24.06 -24.81 39.57
C ALA A 190 -24.40 -26.24 39.13
N CYS A 191 -23.63 -26.84 38.22
CA CYS A 191 -23.75 -28.26 37.85
C CYS A 191 -23.33 -29.20 39.00
N ASN A 192 -22.37 -28.79 39.83
CA ASN A 192 -21.88 -29.56 40.97
C ASN A 192 -22.69 -29.34 42.27
N MET A 193 -23.62 -28.37 42.30
CA MET A 193 -24.60 -28.29 43.38
C MET A 193 -25.62 -29.43 43.26
N PRO A 194 -25.95 -30.15 44.35
CA PRO A 194 -26.97 -31.18 44.30
C PRO A 194 -28.30 -30.54 43.88
N THR A 195 -28.90 -31.09 42.82
CA THR A 195 -30.16 -30.62 42.26
C THR A 195 -31.21 -30.48 43.36
N ILE A 196 -32.09 -29.48 43.26
CA ILE A 196 -33.23 -29.27 44.19
C ILE A 196 -34.06 -30.56 44.38
N GLN A 197 -34.07 -31.46 43.40
CA GLN A 197 -34.68 -32.77 43.52
C GLN A 197 -33.92 -33.71 44.47
N ILE A 198 -32.60 -33.84 44.37
CA ILE A 198 -31.77 -34.65 45.28
C ILE A 198 -31.96 -34.18 46.72
N LEU A 199 -31.91 -32.86 46.96
CA LEU A 199 -32.16 -32.28 48.29
C LEU A 199 -33.59 -32.52 48.81
N LYS A 200 -34.59 -32.62 47.91
CA LYS A 200 -35.96 -33.01 48.30
C LYS A 200 -36.06 -34.50 48.65
N ASP A 201 -35.36 -35.35 47.91
CA ASP A 201 -35.37 -36.79 48.10
C ASP A 201 -34.60 -37.17 49.38
N GLU A 202 -33.46 -36.51 49.66
CA GLU A 202 -32.76 -36.55 50.95
C GLU A 202 -33.66 -36.07 52.10
N MET A 203 -34.34 -34.94 51.95
CA MET A 203 -35.30 -34.43 52.95
C MET A 203 -36.57 -35.29 53.11
N ALA A 204 -36.90 -36.13 52.13
CA ALA A 204 -37.96 -37.13 52.25
C ALA A 204 -37.46 -38.37 52.99
N ASN A 205 -36.28 -38.87 52.65
CA ASN A 205 -35.63 -39.99 53.32
C ASN A 205 -35.38 -39.66 54.80
N LEU A 206 -34.86 -38.47 55.13
CA LEU A 206 -34.66 -38.03 56.52
C LEU A 206 -35.95 -38.05 57.35
N LYS A 207 -37.10 -37.73 56.73
CA LYS A 207 -38.40 -37.81 57.41
C LYS A 207 -38.83 -39.25 57.64
N VAL A 208 -38.67 -40.12 56.64
CA VAL A 208 -39.00 -41.56 56.75
C VAL A 208 -38.11 -42.26 57.78
N ASP A 209 -36.82 -41.92 57.82
CA ASP A 209 -35.87 -42.48 58.78
C ASP A 209 -36.11 -41.94 60.20
N HIS A 210 -36.45 -40.65 60.37
CA HIS A 210 -36.84 -40.09 61.66
C HIS A 210 -38.19 -40.64 62.16
N GLU A 211 -39.17 -40.85 61.26
CA GLU A 211 -40.44 -41.52 61.60
C GLU A 211 -40.20 -42.97 62.03
N ARG A 212 -39.29 -43.69 61.36
CA ARG A 212 -38.87 -45.04 61.78
C ARG A 212 -38.15 -45.03 63.14
N GLU A 213 -37.23 -44.10 63.36
CA GLU A 213 -36.53 -43.94 64.65
C GLU A 213 -37.51 -43.65 65.79
N LEU A 214 -38.53 -42.83 65.54
CA LEU A 214 -39.57 -42.48 66.51
C LEU A 214 -40.48 -43.68 66.81
N ILE A 215 -40.82 -44.50 65.80
CA ILE A 215 -41.50 -45.79 65.98
C ILE A 215 -40.64 -46.75 66.80
N ASP A 216 -39.34 -46.89 66.48
CA ASP A 216 -38.41 -47.75 67.23
C ASP A 216 -38.21 -47.29 68.68
N ALA A 217 -38.19 -45.98 68.93
CA ALA A 217 -38.13 -45.41 70.27
C ALA A 217 -39.41 -45.70 71.08
N VAL A 218 -40.59 -45.57 70.46
CA VAL A 218 -41.88 -45.93 71.07
C VAL A 218 -41.97 -47.43 71.34
N MET A 219 -41.52 -48.28 70.40
CA MET A 219 -41.49 -49.74 70.56
C MET A 219 -40.51 -50.17 71.65
N LYS A 220 -39.31 -49.59 71.72
CA LYS A 220 -38.37 -49.81 72.83
C LYS A 220 -38.99 -49.42 74.17
N THR A 221 -39.58 -48.22 74.25
CA THR A 221 -40.23 -47.71 75.48
C THR A 221 -41.34 -48.65 75.94
N ARG A 222 -42.21 -49.08 75.01
CA ARG A 222 -43.29 -50.05 75.27
C ARG A 222 -42.76 -51.40 75.77
N ASN A 223 -41.70 -51.91 75.14
CA ASN A 223 -41.09 -53.18 75.54
C ASN A 223 -40.42 -53.06 76.93
N THR A 224 -39.80 -51.92 77.25
CA THR A 224 -39.25 -51.68 78.60
C THR A 224 -40.36 -51.55 79.65
N THR A 225 -41.46 -50.85 79.38
CA THR A 225 -42.59 -50.79 80.34
C THR A 225 -43.23 -52.17 80.53
N GLN A 226 -43.38 -52.96 79.47
CA GLN A 226 -43.93 -54.31 79.57
C GLN A 226 -42.99 -55.27 80.32
N LEU A 227 -41.66 -55.13 80.15
CA LEU A 227 -40.67 -55.87 80.92
C LEU A 227 -40.63 -55.43 82.39
N GLU A 228 -40.79 -54.14 82.69
CA GLU A 228 -40.97 -53.66 84.06
C GLU A 228 -42.25 -54.19 84.71
N GLU A 229 -43.37 -54.24 83.99
CA GLU A 229 -44.62 -54.84 84.47
C GLU A 229 -44.47 -56.35 84.72
N GLN A 230 -43.81 -57.07 83.81
CA GLN A 230 -43.47 -58.47 83.99
C GLN A 230 -42.54 -58.69 85.20
N ASN A 231 -41.54 -57.83 85.38
CA ASN A 231 -40.64 -57.90 86.54
C ASN A 231 -41.37 -57.57 87.85
N ARG A 232 -42.26 -56.56 87.88
CA ARG A 232 -43.12 -56.25 89.04
C ARG A 232 -44.04 -57.42 89.40
N ALA A 233 -44.63 -58.07 88.39
CA ALA A 233 -45.42 -59.29 88.59
C ALA A 233 -44.54 -60.44 89.14
N SER A 234 -43.33 -60.63 88.60
CA SER A 234 -42.39 -61.67 89.05
C SER A 234 -41.87 -61.42 90.47
N THR A 235 -41.62 -60.17 90.87
CA THR A 235 -41.24 -59.84 92.25
C THR A 235 -42.42 -59.99 93.20
N MET A 236 -43.65 -59.66 92.77
CA MET A 236 -44.86 -59.90 93.56
C MET A 236 -45.12 -61.40 93.75
N ILE A 237 -44.85 -62.22 92.74
CA ILE A 237 -44.88 -63.69 92.85
C ILE A 237 -43.80 -64.16 93.83
N ALA A 238 -42.55 -63.72 93.69
CA ALA A 238 -41.47 -64.09 94.60
C ALA A 238 -41.75 -63.68 96.06
N GLU A 239 -42.34 -62.51 96.30
CA GLU A 239 -42.82 -62.10 97.62
C GLU A 239 -43.93 -63.00 98.18
N LEU A 240 -44.84 -63.49 97.32
CA LEU A 240 -45.91 -64.40 97.72
C LEU A 240 -45.37 -65.82 97.97
N GLU A 241 -44.39 -66.26 97.20
CA GLU A 241 -43.63 -67.50 97.41
C GLU A 241 -42.83 -67.43 98.71
N GLU A 242 -42.14 -66.32 99.00
CA GLU A 242 -41.44 -66.09 100.28
C GLU A 242 -42.41 -66.06 101.46
N LYS A 243 -43.55 -65.36 101.36
CA LYS A 243 -44.59 -65.36 102.41
C LYS A 243 -45.18 -66.76 102.62
N THR A 244 -45.33 -67.55 101.56
CA THR A 244 -45.79 -68.94 101.62
C THR A 244 -44.72 -69.85 102.24
N LEU A 245 -43.44 -69.67 101.88
CA LEU A 245 -42.30 -70.37 102.47
C LEU A 245 -42.17 -70.04 103.97
N HIS A 246 -42.33 -68.77 104.35
CA HIS A 246 -42.29 -68.34 105.74
C HIS A 246 -43.49 -68.87 106.53
N LEU A 247 -44.69 -68.92 105.95
CA LEU A 247 -45.84 -69.60 106.55
C LEU A 247 -45.59 -71.10 106.71
N LEU A 248 -45.05 -71.78 105.68
CA LEU A 248 -44.67 -73.19 105.76
C LEU A 248 -43.56 -73.45 106.79
N GLN A 249 -42.59 -72.55 106.91
CA GLN A 249 -41.54 -72.63 107.94
C GLN A 249 -42.08 -72.31 109.34
N THR A 250 -43.13 -71.49 109.46
CA THR A 250 -43.79 -71.19 110.73
C THR A 250 -44.71 -72.34 111.14
N ILE A 251 -45.40 -72.98 110.19
CA ILE A 251 -46.15 -74.22 110.39
C ILE A 251 -45.18 -75.33 110.78
N ALA A 252 -44.08 -75.53 110.02
CA ALA A 252 -43.01 -76.46 110.35
C ALA A 252 -42.49 -76.18 111.77
N ARG A 253 -42.10 -74.95 112.11
CA ARG A 253 -41.67 -74.57 113.47
C ARG A 253 -42.75 -74.74 114.55
N SER A 254 -44.04 -74.78 114.20
CA SER A 254 -45.12 -75.04 115.17
C SER A 254 -45.43 -76.53 115.32
N GLU A 255 -45.24 -77.33 114.27
CA GLU A 255 -45.24 -78.79 114.35
C GLU A 255 -43.96 -79.31 115.00
N GLU A 256 -42.83 -78.67 114.74
CA GLU A 256 -41.53 -78.83 115.38
C GLU A 256 -41.66 -78.42 116.84
N ALA A 257 -42.08 -77.21 117.20
CA ALA A 257 -42.34 -76.85 118.62
C ALA A 257 -43.37 -77.74 119.33
N ARG A 258 -44.37 -78.30 118.61
CA ARG A 258 -45.30 -79.31 119.16
C ARG A 258 -44.61 -80.66 119.35
N ASN A 259 -43.78 -81.07 118.38
CA ASN A 259 -42.91 -82.23 118.47
C ASN A 259 -41.78 -82.00 119.48
N ASP A 260 -41.38 -80.77 119.81
CA ASP A 260 -40.37 -80.41 120.80
C ASP A 260 -40.99 -80.32 122.19
N VAL A 261 -42.29 -80.07 122.33
CA VAL A 261 -43.00 -80.32 123.59
C VAL A 261 -43.16 -81.83 123.83
N TYR A 262 -43.20 -82.64 122.76
CA TYR A 262 -43.25 -84.10 122.82
C TYR A 262 -41.86 -84.74 122.99
N GLU A 263 -40.85 -84.22 122.28
CA GLU A 263 -39.44 -84.59 122.35
C GLU A 263 -38.83 -84.03 123.62
N ALA A 264 -39.08 -82.79 124.07
CA ALA A 264 -38.67 -82.36 125.42
C ALA A 264 -39.37 -83.13 126.54
N PHE A 265 -40.51 -83.78 126.28
CA PHE A 265 -41.09 -84.78 127.20
C PHE A 265 -40.33 -86.13 127.14
N LEU A 266 -39.70 -86.47 126.01
CA LEU A 266 -38.74 -87.57 125.83
C LEU A 266 -37.25 -87.19 126.05
N GLN A 267 -36.89 -85.92 126.23
CA GLN A 267 -35.52 -85.38 126.31
C GLN A 267 -35.25 -84.74 127.68
N SER A 268 -36.26 -84.19 128.35
CA SER A 268 -36.33 -84.25 129.83
C SER A 268 -36.23 -85.71 130.33
N GLN A 269 -36.53 -86.68 129.46
CA GLN A 269 -36.27 -88.11 129.67
C GLN A 269 -34.88 -88.61 129.17
N SER A 270 -34.28 -88.00 128.14
CA SER A 270 -33.05 -88.51 127.45
C SER A 270 -31.90 -87.52 127.20
N GLU A 271 -32.09 -86.20 127.10
CA GLU A 271 -31.04 -85.20 127.36
C GLU A 271 -30.63 -85.16 128.84
N LYS A 272 -31.46 -85.75 129.71
CA LYS A 272 -31.04 -86.36 130.99
C LYS A 272 -29.79 -87.27 130.87
N ALA A 273 -29.37 -87.66 129.66
CA ALA A 273 -28.24 -88.53 129.38
C ALA A 273 -27.31 -88.11 128.21
N ALA A 274 -27.46 -86.92 127.57
CA ALA A 274 -26.88 -86.70 126.22
C ALA A 274 -26.13 -85.37 125.91
N LEU A 275 -25.74 -84.54 126.89
CA LEU A 275 -24.90 -83.34 126.64
C LEU A 275 -23.44 -83.73 126.27
N SER A 276 -23.02 -83.69 124.97
CA SER A 276 -21.79 -84.39 124.47
C SER A 276 -21.11 -84.06 123.05
N ASP A 277 -20.89 -82.79 122.58
CA ASP A 277 -19.85 -82.21 121.58
C ASP A 277 -19.84 -82.47 119.98
N GLU A 278 -19.14 -81.82 118.97
CA GLU A 278 -18.53 -80.46 118.58
C GLU A 278 -17.92 -80.29 117.07
N LEU A 279 -18.25 -79.22 116.27
CA LEU A 279 -17.48 -78.30 115.27
C LEU A 279 -16.70 -78.63 113.87
N CYS A 280 -16.51 -77.67 112.86
CA CYS A 280 -15.77 -77.75 111.48
C CYS A 280 -15.29 -76.42 110.63
N LYS A 281 -14.43 -76.42 109.50
CA LYS A 281 -13.81 -75.28 108.60
C LYS A 281 -13.09 -75.70 107.19
N LEU A 282 -12.45 -75.01 106.12
CA LEU A 282 -12.42 -73.71 105.25
C LEU A 282 -11.34 -73.61 103.99
N TYR A 283 -11.37 -72.60 103.03
CA TYR A 283 -10.35 -71.98 101.98
C TYR A 283 -10.09 -72.48 100.47
N ASP A 284 -9.40 -71.88 99.40
CA ASP A 284 -9.09 -70.51 98.73
C ASP A 284 -8.20 -70.47 97.34
N ASN A 285 -8.00 -69.31 96.56
CA ASN A 285 -6.97 -68.85 95.46
C ASN A 285 -7.06 -69.23 93.89
N GLN A 286 -6.38 -68.77 92.75
CA GLN A 286 -5.70 -67.57 92.01
C GLN A 286 -5.23 -67.95 90.48
N ASN A 287 -4.56 -67.27 89.47
CA ASN A 287 -4.30 -65.90 88.81
C ASN A 287 -3.36 -65.90 87.47
N PHE A 288 -3.11 -64.77 86.69
CA PHE A 288 -1.98 -64.35 85.70
C PHE A 288 -2.10 -64.13 84.09
N GLU A 289 -1.09 -63.49 83.37
CA GLU A 289 -1.07 -62.87 81.94
C GLU A 289 0.33 -62.78 81.14
N SER A 290 0.44 -62.45 79.79
CA SER A 290 1.72 -62.15 78.97
C SER A 290 1.68 -61.62 77.45
N THR A 291 2.82 -61.11 76.83
CA THR A 291 3.07 -60.60 75.38
C THR A 291 4.57 -60.77 74.84
N HIS A 292 5.23 -60.37 73.68
CA HIS A 292 5.20 -59.58 72.36
C HIS A 292 6.29 -60.19 71.34
N ASP A 293 6.94 -59.77 70.18
CA ASP A 293 7.15 -58.63 69.18
C ASP A 293 7.72 -59.11 67.73
N VAL A 294 8.49 -58.33 66.88
CA VAL A 294 8.52 -58.48 65.34
C VAL A 294 9.79 -58.35 64.36
N VAL A 295 10.71 -57.34 64.33
CA VAL A 295 11.15 -56.59 63.05
C VAL A 295 12.46 -56.93 62.17
N ASP A 296 13.40 -55.97 61.92
CA ASP A 296 14.77 -55.92 61.28
C ASP A 296 15.16 -56.35 59.83
N ARG A 297 14.27 -56.88 58.99
CA ARG A 297 14.66 -57.79 57.88
C ARG A 297 15.30 -57.24 56.58
N LEU A 298 15.36 -55.92 56.31
CA LEU A 298 15.69 -55.40 54.96
C LEU A 298 17.16 -54.99 54.74
N LYS A 299 17.93 -54.70 55.78
CA LYS A 299 19.26 -54.08 55.64
C LYS A 299 20.38 -55.02 55.17
N SER A 300 20.24 -56.33 55.37
CA SER A 300 21.32 -57.29 55.08
C SER A 300 21.52 -57.61 53.59
N ALA A 301 20.53 -57.34 52.73
CA ALA A 301 20.52 -57.86 51.36
C ALA A 301 21.42 -57.12 50.33
N ILE A 302 21.93 -55.93 50.68
CA ILE A 302 22.64 -55.04 49.73
C ILE A 302 24.17 -55.15 49.85
N ALA A 303 24.70 -55.75 50.93
CA ALA A 303 26.15 -55.90 51.13
C ALA A 303 26.77 -56.98 50.23
N ASP A 304 26.15 -58.16 50.17
CA ASP A 304 26.66 -59.41 49.59
C ASP A 304 27.10 -59.39 48.11
N VAL A 305 26.68 -58.36 47.35
CA VAL A 305 26.92 -58.26 45.90
C VAL A 305 28.26 -57.58 45.60
N ARG A 306 28.78 -56.72 46.49
CA ARG A 306 30.02 -55.95 46.25
C ARG A 306 31.31 -56.69 46.56
N GLU A 307 31.24 -57.85 47.20
CA GLU A 307 32.42 -58.56 47.73
C GLU A 307 33.01 -59.61 46.76
N LYS A 308 32.29 -59.99 45.69
CA LYS A 308 32.53 -61.27 44.99
C LYS A 308 33.18 -61.22 43.60
N GLN A 309 33.40 -60.06 42.97
CA GLN A 309 34.20 -59.92 41.72
C GLN A 309 34.93 -58.56 41.64
N PRO A 310 36.28 -58.51 41.64
CA PRO A 310 37.03 -57.24 41.60
C PRO A 310 37.54 -56.75 40.23
N GLU A 311 37.44 -57.54 39.16
CA GLU A 311 38.16 -57.29 37.89
C GLU A 311 37.27 -56.84 36.70
N PHE A 312 36.05 -56.34 36.96
CA PHE A 312 35.09 -55.97 35.92
C PHE A 312 35.22 -54.48 35.50
N ASP A 313 36.16 -54.18 34.59
CA ASP A 313 36.31 -52.83 34.03
C ASP A 313 35.30 -52.54 32.89
N VAL A 314 34.46 -51.53 33.13
CA VAL A 314 33.39 -51.09 32.22
C VAL A 314 33.92 -50.24 31.05
N PHE A 315 35.15 -49.71 31.11
CA PHE A 315 35.70 -48.84 30.06
C PHE A 315 36.27 -49.57 28.83
N THR A 316 36.38 -50.91 28.85
CA THR A 316 36.84 -51.69 27.70
C THR A 316 35.75 -52.02 26.67
N LEU A 317 34.51 -51.55 26.87
CA LEU A 317 33.35 -51.87 26.03
C LEU A 317 32.98 -50.77 25.00
N ILE A 318 33.79 -49.72 24.85
CA ILE A 318 33.58 -48.64 23.86
C ILE A 318 34.88 -48.42 23.07
N GLY A 319 34.81 -48.56 21.75
CA GLY A 319 35.96 -48.53 20.84
C GLY A 319 36.39 -47.14 20.35
N PRO A 320 37.38 -47.06 19.44
CA PRO A 320 37.93 -45.80 18.93
C PRO A 320 36.96 -45.03 18.02
N ASP A 321 37.11 -43.70 18.01
CA ASP A 321 36.25 -42.74 17.30
C ASP A 321 36.40 -42.81 15.77
N PRO A 322 35.32 -43.04 15.00
CA PRO A 322 35.36 -43.13 13.54
C PRO A 322 35.55 -41.80 12.80
N ASP A 323 35.29 -40.64 13.41
CA ASP A 323 35.34 -39.35 12.68
C ASP A 323 36.77 -38.89 12.35
N ASN A 324 37.76 -39.32 13.13
CA ASN A 324 39.18 -38.97 12.93
C ASN A 324 39.74 -39.51 11.60
N VAL A 325 39.35 -40.74 11.22
CA VAL A 325 39.81 -41.39 9.96
C VAL A 325 39.24 -40.70 8.72
N ARG A 326 38.01 -40.17 8.80
CA ARG A 326 37.37 -39.46 7.66
C ARG A 326 38.11 -38.16 7.32
N LEU A 327 38.50 -37.40 8.34
CA LEU A 327 39.15 -36.08 8.17
C LEU A 327 40.56 -36.18 7.55
N GLN A 328 41.32 -37.25 7.81
CA GLN A 328 42.62 -37.44 7.15
C GLN A 328 42.51 -37.67 5.64
N LEU A 329 41.49 -38.41 5.18
CA LEU A 329 41.31 -38.73 3.76
C LEU A 329 40.89 -37.50 2.92
N GLU A 330 40.10 -36.61 3.52
CA GLU A 330 39.61 -35.39 2.88
C GLU A 330 40.72 -34.35 2.67
N LEU A 331 41.67 -34.25 3.63
CA LEU A 331 42.85 -33.39 3.53
C LEU A 331 43.82 -33.79 2.41
N THR A 332 43.97 -35.09 2.11
CA THR A 332 44.76 -35.52 0.95
C THR A 332 44.15 -35.11 -0.37
N LYS A 333 42.83 -35.32 -0.55
CA LYS A 333 42.15 -35.03 -1.82
C LYS A 333 42.22 -33.56 -2.21
N LEU A 334 42.05 -32.66 -1.25
CA LEU A 334 42.04 -31.20 -1.49
C LEU A 334 43.42 -30.64 -1.93
N ARG A 335 44.51 -31.40 -1.74
CA ARG A 335 45.86 -31.04 -2.22
C ARG A 335 46.02 -31.27 -3.72
N ASP A 336 45.45 -32.35 -4.26
CA ASP A 336 45.68 -32.75 -5.65
C ASP A 336 44.93 -31.85 -6.64
N ASP A 337 43.71 -31.42 -6.28
CA ASP A 337 42.88 -30.49 -7.07
C ASP A 337 43.57 -29.10 -7.27
N TYR A 338 44.45 -28.70 -6.35
CA TYR A 338 45.19 -27.43 -6.40
C TYR A 338 46.27 -27.40 -7.48
N GLU A 339 47.12 -28.43 -7.56
CA GLU A 339 48.17 -28.51 -8.59
C GLU A 339 47.58 -28.63 -10.00
N GLN A 340 46.45 -29.32 -10.16
CA GLN A 340 45.78 -29.42 -11.48
C GLN A 340 45.30 -28.06 -12.00
N CYS A 341 44.85 -27.15 -11.13
CA CYS A 341 44.46 -25.80 -11.53
C CYS A 341 45.66 -24.96 -11.98
N LYS A 342 46.80 -25.09 -11.29
CA LYS A 342 48.05 -24.38 -11.58
C LYS A 342 48.59 -24.72 -12.98
N SER A 343 48.65 -26.00 -13.35
CA SER A 343 49.12 -26.43 -14.69
C SER A 343 48.29 -25.88 -15.86
N ARG A 344 46.99 -25.57 -15.65
CA ARG A 344 46.13 -25.03 -16.71
C ARG A 344 46.38 -23.54 -17.02
N LEU A 345 46.93 -22.77 -16.09
CA LEU A 345 47.14 -21.34 -16.26
C LEU A 345 48.38 -21.02 -17.12
N GLU A 346 49.44 -21.80 -16.95
CA GLU A 346 50.70 -21.64 -17.68
C GLU A 346 50.52 -21.92 -19.19
N ALA A 347 49.76 -22.97 -19.54
CA ALA A 347 49.49 -23.37 -20.92
C ALA A 347 48.76 -22.31 -21.76
N VAL A 348 47.91 -21.48 -21.15
CA VAL A 348 47.18 -20.38 -21.82
C VAL A 348 48.08 -19.15 -22.02
N SER A 349 49.09 -18.98 -21.17
CA SER A 349 50.03 -17.86 -21.26
C SER A 349 51.01 -17.99 -22.43
N THR A 350 51.33 -19.22 -22.84
CA THR A 350 52.26 -19.50 -23.94
C THR A 350 51.64 -19.44 -25.34
N SER A 351 50.32 -19.57 -25.47
CA SER A 351 49.64 -19.65 -26.77
C SER A 351 49.35 -18.29 -27.44
N ASN A 352 49.57 -17.17 -26.74
CA ASN A 352 49.02 -15.87 -27.12
C ASN A 352 50.02 -14.89 -27.75
N THR A 353 51.24 -15.33 -28.07
CA THR A 353 52.37 -14.48 -28.51
C THR A 353 52.85 -14.74 -29.95
N GLN A 354 52.17 -15.61 -30.72
CA GLN A 354 52.76 -16.23 -31.92
C GLN A 354 52.07 -15.94 -33.27
N PHE A 355 51.23 -14.89 -33.38
CA PHE A 355 50.63 -14.46 -34.66
C PHE A 355 50.64 -12.94 -34.83
N SER A 356 51.57 -12.40 -35.63
CA SER A 356 51.56 -11.00 -36.07
C SER A 356 52.51 -10.74 -37.27
N VAL A 357 52.31 -9.60 -37.95
CA VAL A 357 53.22 -8.94 -38.93
C VAL A 357 53.71 -9.78 -40.15
N SER A 358 52.81 -10.19 -41.06
CA SER A 358 53.22 -10.70 -42.39
C SER A 358 52.13 -10.62 -43.50
N SER A 359 51.05 -9.85 -43.32
CA SER A 359 49.99 -9.70 -44.34
C SER A 359 49.30 -8.34 -44.23
N GLU A 360 50.02 -7.27 -44.58
CA GLU A 360 49.55 -5.89 -44.40
C GLU A 360 49.32 -5.17 -45.73
N VAL A 361 50.27 -5.27 -46.68
CA VAL A 361 50.29 -4.39 -47.88
C VAL A 361 49.20 -4.72 -48.92
N LEU A 362 48.89 -5.99 -49.17
CA LEU A 362 47.78 -6.36 -50.08
C LEU A 362 46.39 -6.18 -49.44
N ASN A 363 46.33 -5.89 -48.14
CA ASN A 363 45.07 -5.66 -47.44
C ASN A 363 44.62 -4.19 -47.48
N GLU A 364 45.50 -3.20 -47.70
CA GLU A 364 45.13 -1.77 -47.60
C GLU A 364 43.99 -1.34 -48.54
N GLU A 365 43.95 -1.86 -49.77
CA GLU A 365 42.94 -1.46 -50.76
C GLU A 365 41.59 -2.16 -50.50
N SER A 366 41.62 -3.46 -50.16
CA SER A 366 40.44 -4.18 -49.67
C SER A 366 39.92 -3.63 -48.34
N PHE A 367 40.81 -3.13 -47.48
CA PHE A 367 40.47 -2.46 -46.23
C PHE A 367 39.86 -1.07 -46.48
N ARG A 368 40.29 -0.34 -47.51
CA ARG A 368 39.66 0.92 -47.94
C ARG A 368 38.22 0.69 -48.39
N ASP A 369 37.98 -0.30 -49.26
CA ASP A 369 36.62 -0.67 -49.68
C ASP A 369 35.76 -1.11 -48.48
N ALA A 370 36.33 -1.88 -47.55
CA ALA A 370 35.65 -2.27 -46.32
C ALA A 370 35.33 -1.06 -45.43
N VAL A 371 36.24 -0.10 -45.28
CA VAL A 371 36.04 1.15 -44.53
C VAL A 371 34.94 2.01 -45.16
N GLU A 372 34.89 2.14 -46.49
CA GLU A 372 33.81 2.87 -47.16
C GLU A 372 32.45 2.16 -46.96
N GLN A 373 32.40 0.83 -47.10
CA GLN A 373 31.20 0.04 -46.80
C GLN A 373 30.77 0.19 -45.33
N PHE A 374 31.71 0.18 -44.38
CA PHE A 374 31.41 0.44 -42.96
C PHE A 374 30.91 1.87 -42.74
N GLN A 375 31.49 2.87 -43.41
CA GLN A 375 31.07 4.27 -43.27
C GLN A 375 29.66 4.51 -43.83
N ILE A 376 29.34 3.93 -44.99
CA ILE A 376 27.97 3.91 -45.55
C ILE A 376 27.01 3.18 -44.60
N LYS A 377 27.43 2.02 -44.04
CA LYS A 377 26.62 1.24 -43.09
C LYS A 377 26.36 2.00 -41.78
N ILE A 378 27.35 2.75 -41.28
CA ILE A 378 27.22 3.61 -40.10
C ILE A 378 26.26 4.78 -40.39
N GLN A 379 26.40 5.46 -41.54
CA GLN A 379 25.48 6.54 -41.93
C GLN A 379 24.03 6.04 -42.04
N ASN A 380 23.82 4.88 -42.69
CA ASN A 380 22.51 4.26 -42.77
C ASN A 380 21.95 3.88 -41.38
N LEU A 381 22.78 3.33 -40.49
CA LEU A 381 22.38 2.96 -39.12
C LEU A 381 22.02 4.19 -38.27
N VAL A 382 22.75 5.29 -38.43
CA VAL A 382 22.44 6.59 -37.80
C VAL A 382 21.11 7.16 -38.34
N ALA A 383 20.87 7.05 -39.65
CA ALA A 383 19.62 7.49 -40.27
C ALA A 383 18.40 6.66 -39.81
N THR A 384 18.53 5.33 -39.71
CA THR A 384 17.48 4.48 -39.13
C THR A 384 17.26 4.80 -37.65
N HIS A 385 18.32 4.92 -36.85
CA HIS A 385 18.20 5.25 -35.43
C HIS A 385 17.54 6.63 -35.20
N ALA A 386 17.84 7.63 -36.03
CA ALA A 386 17.17 8.94 -35.97
C ALA A 386 15.67 8.84 -36.30
N LYS A 387 15.31 8.03 -37.31
CA LYS A 387 13.91 7.77 -37.69
C LYS A 387 13.17 7.03 -36.59
N ASP A 388 13.76 5.98 -36.03
CA ASP A 388 13.16 5.16 -34.98
C ASP A 388 12.99 5.99 -33.70
N LYS A 389 14.01 6.79 -33.32
CA LYS A 389 13.91 7.76 -32.23
C LYS A 389 12.73 8.73 -32.43
N ALA A 390 12.54 9.29 -33.63
CA ALA A 390 11.42 10.18 -33.92
C ALA A 390 10.05 9.45 -33.81
N VAL A 391 9.99 8.16 -34.16
CA VAL A 391 8.78 7.32 -33.96
C VAL A 391 8.53 7.07 -32.47
N TYR A 392 9.55 6.73 -31.68
CA TYR A 392 9.43 6.57 -30.22
C TYR A 392 9.05 7.89 -29.52
N GLU A 393 9.63 9.02 -29.90
CA GLU A 393 9.28 10.35 -29.38
C GLU A 393 7.86 10.77 -29.77
N LYS A 394 7.35 10.33 -30.92
CA LYS A 394 5.93 10.50 -31.28
C LYS A 394 5.04 9.60 -30.42
N ALA A 395 5.29 8.30 -30.40
CA ALA A 395 4.50 7.34 -29.63
C ALA A 395 4.46 7.67 -28.13
N SER A 396 5.57 8.17 -27.57
CA SER A 396 5.63 8.68 -26.21
C SER A 396 4.69 9.87 -26.00
N ARG A 397 4.71 10.89 -26.88
CA ARG A 397 3.79 12.04 -26.79
C ARG A 397 2.33 11.63 -26.96
N ASP A 398 2.03 10.76 -27.91
CA ASP A 398 0.69 10.24 -28.16
C ASP A 398 0.16 9.47 -26.92
N LEU A 399 1.01 8.69 -26.23
CA LEU A 399 0.67 8.00 -24.98
C LEU A 399 0.48 8.97 -23.80
N HIS A 400 1.37 9.94 -23.60
CA HIS A 400 1.22 10.93 -22.53
C HIS A 400 -0.07 11.76 -22.69
N ALA A 401 -0.37 12.20 -23.91
CA ALA A 401 -1.64 12.89 -24.20
C ALA A 401 -2.86 12.01 -23.87
N ARG A 402 -2.80 10.71 -24.19
CA ARG A 402 -3.88 9.76 -23.88
C ARG A 402 -4.03 9.49 -22.38
N ILE A 403 -2.93 9.52 -21.61
CA ILE A 403 -2.96 9.41 -20.15
C ILE A 403 -3.67 10.63 -19.55
N SER A 404 -3.26 11.85 -19.91
CA SER A 404 -3.91 13.08 -19.42
C SER A 404 -5.40 13.17 -19.80
N GLU A 405 -5.79 12.67 -20.97
CA GLU A 405 -7.19 12.57 -21.40
C GLU A 405 -8.00 11.56 -20.56
N LEU A 406 -7.38 10.49 -20.07
CA LEU A 406 -8.00 9.52 -19.15
C LEU A 406 -8.13 10.10 -17.74
N GLU A 407 -7.06 10.71 -17.22
CA GLU A 407 -7.02 11.38 -15.92
C GLU A 407 -8.07 12.51 -15.82
N GLN A 408 -8.18 13.36 -16.85
CA GLN A 408 -9.18 14.42 -16.90
C GLN A 408 -10.61 13.87 -16.88
N ARG A 409 -10.88 12.80 -17.64
CA ARG A 409 -12.19 12.14 -17.69
C ARG A 409 -12.55 11.47 -16.37
N GLU A 410 -11.59 10.84 -15.69
CA GLU A 410 -11.82 10.26 -14.37
C GLU A 410 -12.06 11.34 -13.31
N GLY A 411 -11.29 12.42 -13.32
CA GLY A 411 -11.51 13.59 -12.47
C GLY A 411 -12.91 14.18 -12.64
N GLN A 412 -13.37 14.36 -13.88
CA GLN A 412 -14.74 14.78 -14.19
C GLN A 412 -15.79 13.80 -13.61
N ARG A 413 -15.61 12.49 -13.82
CA ARG A 413 -16.51 11.46 -13.26
C ARG A 413 -16.55 11.49 -11.74
N VAL A 414 -15.42 11.69 -11.07
CA VAL A 414 -15.35 11.80 -9.59
C VAL A 414 -16.04 13.07 -9.10
N THR A 415 -15.90 14.21 -9.80
CA THR A 415 -16.66 15.43 -9.45
C THR A 415 -18.16 15.25 -9.65
N GLU A 416 -18.59 14.54 -10.69
CA GLU A 416 -20.01 14.29 -10.98
C GLU A 416 -20.65 13.35 -9.94
N MET A 417 -19.98 12.25 -9.58
CA MET A 417 -20.47 11.35 -8.52
C MET A 417 -20.54 12.05 -7.14
N ARG A 418 -19.60 12.96 -6.84
CA ARG A 418 -19.69 13.80 -5.63
C ARG A 418 -20.86 14.77 -5.69
N ARG A 419 -21.14 15.37 -6.85
CA ARG A 419 -22.30 16.26 -7.06
C ARG A 419 -23.62 15.51 -6.89
N GLU A 420 -23.75 14.33 -7.49
CA GLU A 420 -24.93 13.45 -7.35
C GLU A 420 -25.16 13.04 -5.89
N MET A 421 -24.11 12.60 -5.19
CA MET A 421 -24.20 12.23 -3.78
C MET A 421 -24.61 13.41 -2.89
N ASN A 422 -24.04 14.60 -3.11
CA ASN A 422 -24.40 15.80 -2.35
C ASN A 422 -25.85 16.25 -2.64
N ASN A 423 -26.32 16.15 -3.88
CA ASN A 423 -27.73 16.40 -4.23
C ASN A 423 -28.65 15.44 -3.46
N ARG A 424 -28.34 14.14 -3.46
CA ARG A 424 -29.13 13.11 -2.76
C ARG A 424 -29.14 13.28 -1.24
N ILE A 425 -28.06 13.80 -0.65
CA ILE A 425 -28.03 14.21 0.77
C ILE A 425 -28.98 15.38 1.00
N SER A 426 -28.91 16.44 0.18
CA SER A 426 -29.79 17.61 0.27
C SER A 426 -31.29 17.25 0.12
N GLU A 427 -31.64 16.39 -0.83
CA GLU A 427 -33.00 15.87 -1.01
C GLU A 427 -33.51 15.12 0.24
N MET A 428 -32.64 14.28 0.84
CA MET A 428 -32.95 13.54 2.06
C MET A 428 -33.10 14.47 3.27
N GLU A 429 -32.25 15.50 3.40
CA GLU A 429 -32.35 16.53 4.45
C GLU A 429 -33.64 17.35 4.33
N VAL A 430 -34.05 17.72 3.11
CA VAL A 430 -35.31 18.42 2.85
C VAL A 430 -36.53 17.57 3.22
N GLU A 431 -36.58 16.29 2.81
CA GLU A 431 -37.70 15.41 3.17
C GLU A 431 -37.71 15.07 4.68
N MET A 432 -36.54 14.90 5.31
CA MET A 432 -36.44 14.79 6.78
C MET A 432 -36.97 16.04 7.49
N GLN A 433 -36.62 17.25 7.02
CA GLN A 433 -37.12 18.49 7.61
C GLN A 433 -38.64 18.63 7.40
N LYS A 434 -39.15 18.25 6.24
CA LYS A 434 -40.58 18.19 5.94
C LYS A 434 -41.33 17.13 6.76
N GLN A 435 -40.67 16.05 7.21
CA GLN A 435 -41.22 15.09 8.18
C GLN A 435 -41.24 15.67 9.60
N ARG A 436 -40.19 16.40 10.01
CA ARG A 436 -40.16 17.13 11.29
C ARG A 436 -41.28 18.16 11.38
N SER A 437 -41.47 19.00 10.35
CA SER A 437 -42.59 19.95 10.29
C SER A 437 -43.94 19.26 10.47
N ARG A 438 -44.25 18.23 9.65
CA ARG A 438 -45.50 17.45 9.78
C ARG A 438 -45.68 16.83 11.18
N THR A 439 -44.59 16.47 11.86
CA THR A 439 -44.66 15.95 13.24
C THR A 439 -45.00 17.06 14.24
N ILE A 440 -44.42 18.25 14.07
CA ILE A 440 -44.73 19.44 14.89
C ILE A 440 -46.18 19.87 14.66
N ASP A 441 -46.65 19.90 13.40
CA ASP A 441 -48.03 20.26 13.04
C ASP A 441 -49.06 19.33 13.73
N VAL A 442 -48.81 18.02 13.73
CA VAL A 442 -49.65 17.01 14.41
C VAL A 442 -49.59 17.17 15.93
N VAL A 443 -48.45 17.50 16.53
CA VAL A 443 -48.36 17.78 17.97
C VAL A 443 -49.18 19.04 18.32
N ALA A 444 -49.04 20.13 17.56
CA ALA A 444 -49.81 21.35 17.74
C ALA A 444 -51.32 21.18 17.46
N GLU A 445 -51.72 20.17 16.68
CA GLU A 445 -53.12 19.73 16.57
C GLU A 445 -53.60 19.01 17.83
N LYS A 446 -52.81 18.06 18.36
CA LYS A 446 -53.17 17.35 19.60
C LYS A 446 -53.14 18.23 20.85
N GLU A 447 -52.30 19.25 20.90
CA GLU A 447 -52.35 20.27 21.95
C GLU A 447 -53.65 21.10 21.88
N ARG A 448 -54.11 21.47 20.68
CA ARG A 448 -55.41 22.14 20.49
C ARG A 448 -56.60 21.25 20.84
N GLU A 449 -56.58 19.97 20.47
CA GLU A 449 -57.60 18.99 20.89
C GLU A 449 -57.66 18.83 22.42
N LEU A 450 -56.50 18.73 23.08
CA LEU A 450 -56.40 18.64 24.53
C LEU A 450 -56.91 19.89 25.23
N GLU A 451 -56.62 21.09 24.71
CA GLU A 451 -57.10 22.34 25.31
C GLU A 451 -58.61 22.56 25.10
N ALA A 452 -59.15 22.13 23.95
CA ALA A 452 -60.60 22.06 23.75
C ALA A 452 -61.27 21.08 24.73
N ALA A 453 -60.69 19.89 24.93
CA ALA A 453 -61.21 18.92 25.90
C ALA A 453 -61.13 19.42 27.35
N ARG A 454 -60.04 20.10 27.74
CA ARG A 454 -59.90 20.80 29.04
C ARG A 454 -60.99 21.86 29.21
N SER A 455 -61.24 22.67 28.18
CA SER A 455 -62.26 23.71 28.19
C SER A 455 -63.67 23.13 28.42
N VAL A 456 -64.02 22.03 27.74
CA VAL A 456 -65.29 21.32 27.95
C VAL A 456 -65.41 20.77 29.37
N LEU A 457 -64.35 20.15 29.90
CA LEU A 457 -64.33 19.63 31.28
C LEU A 457 -64.44 20.73 32.35
N LEU A 458 -63.84 21.91 32.10
CA LEU A 458 -63.96 23.07 32.98
C LEU A 458 -65.38 23.64 32.97
N SER A 459 -66.03 23.74 31.80
CA SER A 459 -67.43 24.16 31.68
C SER A 459 -68.38 23.21 32.42
N LEU A 460 -68.26 21.89 32.19
CA LEU A 460 -69.03 20.85 32.89
C LEU A 460 -68.86 20.94 34.41
N ARG A 461 -67.62 21.16 34.89
CA ARG A 461 -67.34 21.34 36.32
C ARG A 461 -67.95 22.63 36.89
N HIS A 462 -67.97 23.72 36.12
CA HIS A 462 -68.57 24.97 36.55
C HIS A 462 -70.10 24.86 36.64
N GLU A 463 -70.73 24.20 35.66
CA GLU A 463 -72.16 23.89 35.65
C GLU A 463 -72.55 23.00 36.85
N GLN A 464 -71.80 21.92 37.09
CA GLN A 464 -72.05 20.98 38.18
C GLN A 464 -71.86 21.62 39.58
N MET A 465 -71.01 22.64 39.71
CA MET A 465 -70.83 23.44 40.94
C MET A 465 -71.84 24.58 41.09
N SER A 466 -72.63 24.88 40.05
CA SER A 466 -73.61 25.98 40.02
C SER A 466 -75.06 25.50 40.16
N ALA A 467 -75.31 24.19 40.14
CA ALA A 467 -76.61 23.61 40.44
C ALA A 467 -76.95 23.78 41.94
N PRO A 468 -78.16 24.25 42.30
CA PRO A 468 -78.56 24.36 43.70
C PRO A 468 -78.67 22.97 44.35
N ALA A 469 -78.07 22.80 45.52
CA ALA A 469 -78.06 21.53 46.24
C ALA A 469 -79.44 21.21 46.83
N ASP A 470 -80.16 20.25 46.22
CA ASP A 470 -81.34 19.63 46.81
C ASP A 470 -80.91 18.63 47.91
N PRO A 471 -81.26 18.85 49.19
CA PRO A 471 -80.78 18.05 50.31
C PRO A 471 -81.60 16.77 50.53
N SER A 472 -82.16 16.14 49.48
CA SER A 472 -83.04 14.98 49.66
C SER A 472 -83.00 13.89 48.55
N GLN A 473 -82.03 12.95 48.59
CA GLN A 473 -82.27 11.52 48.31
C GLN A 473 -81.17 10.61 48.90
N THR A 474 -81.52 9.79 49.90
CA THR A 474 -80.65 8.76 50.51
C THR A 474 -80.64 7.45 49.70
N GLY A 475 -80.14 7.51 48.46
CA GLY A 475 -80.09 6.38 47.51
C GLY A 475 -78.88 5.45 47.67
N LYS A 476 -79.10 4.23 48.19
CA LYS A 476 -78.04 3.20 48.38
C LYS A 476 -77.51 2.67 47.03
N ILE A 477 -76.25 2.96 46.67
CA ILE A 477 -75.54 2.22 45.60
C ILE A 477 -74.17 1.72 46.07
N SER A 478 -74.05 0.39 46.00
CA SER A 478 -72.92 -0.49 46.34
C SER A 478 -71.51 0.08 46.10
N SER A 479 -70.71 0.15 47.18
CA SER A 479 -69.26 0.24 47.10
C SER A 479 -68.66 -1.09 46.62
N ARG A 480 -68.17 -1.14 45.38
CA ARG A 480 -67.30 -2.21 44.87
C ARG A 480 -65.93 -1.65 44.50
N LYS A 481 -64.91 -2.25 45.11
CA LYS A 481 -63.49 -2.40 44.66
C LYS A 481 -63.21 -1.73 43.30
N ILE A 482 -62.35 -0.72 43.17
CA ILE A 482 -60.94 -0.67 43.62
C ILE A 482 -60.24 -2.03 43.46
N SER A 483 -59.84 -2.36 42.23
CA SER A 483 -58.68 -3.20 41.96
C SER A 483 -58.21 -3.05 40.51
N SER A 484 -56.88 -2.92 40.32
CA SER A 484 -56.11 -3.45 39.19
C SER A 484 -56.66 -3.32 37.76
N GLU A 485 -56.53 -2.14 37.14
CA GLU A 485 -56.45 -2.04 35.66
C GLU A 485 -55.49 -0.92 35.21
N HIS A 486 -54.26 -0.94 35.74
CA HIS A 486 -53.22 0.05 35.44
C HIS A 486 -51.83 -0.57 35.17
N GLN A 487 -51.82 -1.78 34.62
CA GLN A 487 -50.60 -2.61 34.52
C GLN A 487 -50.49 -3.39 33.20
N ASN A 488 -50.77 -2.72 32.07
CA ASN A 488 -50.66 -3.29 30.72
C ASN A 488 -50.00 -2.35 29.68
N TYR A 489 -49.37 -1.25 30.10
CA TYR A 489 -48.76 -0.25 29.19
C TYR A 489 -47.23 -0.25 29.13
N SER A 490 -46.56 -1.11 29.90
CA SER A 490 -45.09 -1.21 29.94
C SER A 490 -44.51 -1.93 28.71
N ASP A 491 -45.22 -2.92 28.17
CA ASP A 491 -44.63 -3.98 27.35
C ASP A 491 -44.79 -3.77 25.84
N ARG A 492 -44.63 -2.51 25.39
CA ARG A 492 -44.80 -2.11 23.98
C ARG A 492 -43.68 -1.25 23.41
N ARG A 493 -42.43 -1.60 23.71
CA ARG A 493 -41.24 -1.09 23.01
C ARG A 493 -40.36 -2.23 22.47
N TYR A 494 -39.73 -1.97 21.33
CA TYR A 494 -38.69 -2.81 20.69
C TYR A 494 -39.11 -4.17 20.11
N SER A 495 -40.01 -4.15 19.11
CA SER A 495 -39.96 -5.13 18.01
C SER A 495 -40.31 -4.51 16.65
N ILE A 496 -39.56 -3.46 16.25
CA ILE A 496 -39.58 -2.96 14.87
C ILE A 496 -38.60 -3.80 14.03
N ARG A 497 -38.94 -5.08 13.82
CA ARG A 497 -38.14 -5.98 13.00
C ARG A 497 -38.49 -5.83 11.51
N SER A 498 -37.73 -4.99 10.83
CA SER A 498 -37.42 -5.06 9.38
C SER A 498 -38.56 -5.54 8.46
N ARG A 499 -39.41 -4.62 7.99
CA ARG A 499 -40.17 -4.85 6.76
C ARG A 499 -39.20 -4.80 5.57
N LYS A 500 -38.84 -5.97 5.03
CA LYS A 500 -38.27 -6.05 3.68
C LYS A 500 -39.37 -5.75 2.67
N SER A 501 -39.26 -4.64 1.95
CA SER A 501 -39.96 -4.44 0.68
C SER A 501 -39.07 -4.94 -0.46
N VAL A 502 -39.43 -6.07 -1.06
CA VAL A 502 -38.83 -6.57 -2.29
C VAL A 502 -39.97 -7.02 -3.19
N ASP A 503 -40.25 -6.21 -4.21
CA ASP A 503 -41.02 -6.63 -5.38
C ASP A 503 -40.07 -6.81 -6.56
N ALA A 504 -40.37 -7.82 -7.38
CA ALA A 504 -39.88 -8.11 -8.73
C ALA A 504 -38.43 -7.71 -9.12
N LEU A 505 -37.65 -8.72 -9.57
CA LEU A 505 -37.50 -8.97 -11.02
C LEU A 505 -36.71 -10.25 -11.35
N SER A 506 -36.87 -10.72 -12.59
CA SER A 506 -36.04 -11.70 -13.31
C SER A 506 -35.90 -13.12 -12.73
N VAL A 507 -36.84 -14.00 -13.11
CA VAL A 507 -36.58 -15.45 -13.20
C VAL A 507 -35.85 -15.74 -14.51
N ASN A 508 -34.65 -16.36 -14.46
CA ASN A 508 -34.05 -17.09 -15.58
C ASN A 508 -32.83 -17.92 -15.12
N ASN A 509 -32.55 -19.01 -15.84
CA ASN A 509 -31.51 -20.03 -15.62
C ASN A 509 -31.73 -20.91 -14.36
N VAL A 510 -31.77 -22.25 -14.39
CA VAL A 510 -31.04 -23.32 -15.13
C VAL A 510 -29.81 -23.85 -14.37
N ASP A 511 -29.68 -25.18 -14.39
CA ASP A 511 -28.68 -26.07 -13.78
C ASP A 511 -28.58 -26.16 -12.24
N ALA A 512 -29.01 -27.32 -11.74
CA ALA A 512 -28.63 -27.84 -10.43
C ALA A 512 -27.43 -28.81 -10.61
N GLY A 513 -26.27 -28.49 -10.02
CA GLY A 513 -25.09 -29.36 -10.19
C GLY A 513 -23.75 -28.83 -9.68
N SER A 514 -23.64 -28.41 -8.40
CA SER A 514 -22.32 -28.11 -7.80
C SER A 514 -22.21 -28.20 -6.27
N ASP A 515 -22.85 -29.20 -5.63
CA ASP A 515 -22.76 -29.51 -4.18
C ASP A 515 -21.38 -30.07 -3.74
N LYS A 516 -20.27 -29.48 -4.20
CA LYS A 516 -18.89 -29.82 -3.82
C LYS A 516 -17.96 -28.62 -3.62
N LEU A 517 -18.46 -27.39 -3.58
CA LEU A 517 -17.66 -26.17 -3.35
C LEU A 517 -18.08 -25.31 -2.16
N ALA A 518 -18.85 -25.86 -1.21
CA ALA A 518 -19.28 -25.21 0.03
C ALA A 518 -18.15 -25.09 1.09
N LEU A 519 -16.92 -24.76 0.67
CA LEU A 519 -15.71 -24.69 1.52
C LEU A 519 -14.85 -23.45 1.25
N LEU A 520 -15.39 -22.44 0.56
CA LEU A 520 -14.71 -21.18 0.25
C LEU A 520 -15.39 -20.02 0.98
N SER A 521 -14.87 -19.69 2.17
CA SER A 521 -15.30 -18.51 2.94
C SER A 521 -14.23 -17.41 2.87
N THR A 522 -14.45 -16.45 1.97
CA THR A 522 -13.96 -15.04 1.92
C THR A 522 -12.47 -14.69 2.11
N GLY A 523 -11.58 -15.59 2.52
CA GLY A 523 -10.13 -15.36 2.58
C GLY A 523 -9.38 -16.00 1.41
N GLY A 524 -9.62 -17.29 1.16
CA GLY A 524 -8.81 -18.09 0.23
C GLY A 524 -8.91 -17.69 -1.24
N GLU A 525 -10.00 -17.05 -1.68
CA GLU A 525 -10.18 -16.66 -3.09
C GLU A 525 -9.14 -15.63 -3.55
N MET A 526 -8.83 -14.64 -2.70
CA MET A 526 -7.82 -13.62 -2.98
C MET A 526 -6.39 -14.18 -2.94
N GLU A 527 -6.11 -15.13 -2.05
CA GLU A 527 -4.80 -15.79 -1.98
C GLU A 527 -4.58 -16.75 -3.17
N TYR A 528 -5.62 -17.46 -3.59
CA TYR A 528 -5.63 -18.27 -4.82
C TYR A 528 -5.36 -17.40 -6.06
N LEU A 529 -6.08 -16.28 -6.22
CA LEU A 529 -5.85 -15.31 -7.30
C LEU A 529 -4.44 -14.72 -7.26
N ARG A 530 -3.91 -14.39 -6.08
CA ARG A 530 -2.53 -13.89 -5.90
C ARG A 530 -1.50 -14.93 -6.34
N ASN A 531 -1.67 -16.19 -5.94
CA ASN A 531 -0.74 -17.27 -6.28
C ASN A 531 -0.76 -17.56 -7.80
N ILE A 532 -1.94 -17.57 -8.42
CA ILE A 532 -2.08 -17.71 -9.88
C ILE A 532 -1.46 -16.51 -10.63
N PHE A 533 -1.61 -15.28 -10.12
CA PHE A 533 -1.00 -14.10 -10.73
C PHE A 533 0.53 -14.09 -10.64
N ILE A 534 1.11 -14.57 -9.53
CA ILE A 534 2.56 -14.80 -9.42
C ILE A 534 3.02 -15.84 -10.45
N GLN A 535 2.27 -16.95 -10.60
CA GLN A 535 2.55 -17.98 -11.60
C GLN A 535 2.43 -17.46 -13.05
N PHE A 536 1.51 -16.52 -13.32
CA PHE A 536 1.39 -15.84 -14.63
C PHE A 536 2.65 -15.04 -14.98
N ILE A 537 3.18 -14.28 -14.02
CA ILE A 537 4.39 -13.46 -14.21
C ILE A 537 5.62 -14.35 -14.43
N GLN A 538 5.74 -15.45 -13.67
CA GLN A 538 6.87 -16.39 -13.74
C GLN A 538 6.84 -17.33 -14.96
N SER A 539 5.69 -17.48 -15.62
CA SER A 539 5.53 -18.39 -16.76
C SER A 539 6.12 -17.81 -18.05
N ASN A 540 7.24 -18.34 -18.55
CA ASN A 540 7.82 -17.88 -19.83
C ASN A 540 7.10 -18.42 -21.08
N SER A 541 6.28 -19.47 -20.98
CA SER A 541 5.53 -20.01 -22.12
C SER A 541 4.22 -19.25 -22.38
N SER A 542 3.97 -18.89 -23.65
CA SER A 542 2.69 -18.30 -24.08
C SER A 542 1.49 -19.22 -23.82
N SER A 543 1.62 -20.53 -24.03
CA SER A 543 0.53 -21.48 -23.74
C SER A 543 0.24 -21.60 -22.24
N ALA A 544 1.27 -21.51 -21.39
CA ALA A 544 1.09 -21.45 -19.94
C ALA A 544 0.38 -20.14 -19.53
N LYS A 545 0.81 -18.99 -20.06
CA LYS A 545 0.16 -17.69 -19.82
C LYS A 545 -1.32 -17.69 -20.22
N ARG A 546 -1.69 -18.25 -21.38
CA ARG A 546 -3.10 -18.34 -21.82
C ARG A 546 -3.93 -19.27 -20.93
N ASN A 547 -3.40 -20.43 -20.55
CA ASN A 547 -4.08 -21.35 -19.62
C ASN A 547 -4.27 -20.71 -18.23
N ILE A 548 -3.29 -19.96 -17.74
CA ILE A 548 -3.36 -19.23 -16.48
C ILE A 548 -4.39 -18.08 -16.56
N LEU A 549 -4.44 -17.32 -17.65
CA LEU A 549 -5.45 -16.28 -17.87
C LEU A 549 -6.87 -16.86 -17.90
N ARG A 550 -7.08 -18.04 -18.51
CA ARG A 550 -8.36 -18.76 -18.42
C ARG A 550 -8.71 -19.14 -16.97
N ALA A 551 -7.75 -19.62 -16.19
CA ALA A 551 -7.97 -19.95 -14.78
C ALA A 551 -8.35 -18.70 -13.94
N MET A 552 -7.66 -17.58 -14.15
CA MET A 552 -8.02 -16.29 -13.53
C MET A 552 -9.41 -15.82 -13.95
N GLY A 553 -9.74 -15.91 -15.24
CA GLY A 553 -11.05 -15.51 -15.78
C GLY A 553 -12.20 -16.34 -15.23
N MET A 554 -12.02 -17.65 -15.04
CA MET A 554 -13.00 -18.51 -14.36
C MET A 554 -13.14 -18.17 -12.88
N ALA A 555 -12.03 -17.92 -12.16
CA ALA A 555 -12.08 -17.52 -10.75
C ALA A 555 -12.77 -16.16 -10.55
N LEU A 556 -12.55 -15.21 -11.46
CA LEU A 556 -13.20 -13.89 -11.49
C LEU A 556 -14.61 -13.90 -12.10
N LYS A 557 -15.10 -15.06 -12.55
CA LYS A 557 -16.44 -15.25 -13.17
C LYS A 557 -16.69 -14.32 -14.37
N LEU A 558 -15.65 -14.10 -15.19
CA LEU A 558 -15.75 -13.32 -16.43
C LEU A 558 -16.77 -13.93 -17.41
N SER A 559 -17.42 -13.08 -18.20
CA SER A 559 -18.40 -13.54 -19.18
C SER A 559 -17.76 -14.36 -20.31
N VAL A 560 -18.57 -15.16 -21.00
CA VAL A 560 -18.14 -15.97 -22.17
C VAL A 560 -17.52 -15.10 -23.27
N ASN A 561 -17.90 -13.82 -23.37
CA ASN A 561 -17.35 -12.89 -24.35
C ASN A 561 -15.95 -12.37 -23.93
N GLU A 562 -15.75 -12.10 -22.65
CA GLU A 562 -14.44 -11.71 -22.10
C GLU A 562 -13.45 -12.89 -22.12
N MET A 563 -13.91 -14.11 -21.80
CA MET A 563 -13.12 -15.33 -21.93
C MET A 563 -12.65 -15.56 -23.38
N LYS A 564 -13.52 -15.34 -24.38
CA LYS A 564 -13.12 -15.37 -25.81
C LYS A 564 -12.11 -14.27 -26.17
N ALA A 565 -12.15 -13.11 -25.52
CA ALA A 565 -11.19 -12.03 -25.75
C ALA A 565 -9.80 -12.32 -25.14
N LEU A 566 -9.70 -13.23 -24.16
CA LEU A 566 -8.43 -13.73 -23.63
C LEU A 566 -7.78 -14.80 -24.54
N ASP A 567 -8.59 -15.58 -25.27
CA ASP A 567 -8.08 -16.61 -26.19
C ASP A 567 -7.47 -16.03 -27.48
N ASN A 568 -7.90 -14.83 -27.88
CA ASN A 568 -7.40 -14.11 -29.05
C ASN A 568 -6.13 -13.28 -28.76
N LYS A 569 -5.41 -13.59 -27.67
CA LYS A 569 -4.13 -12.99 -27.26
C LYS A 569 -3.10 -14.07 -26.95
#